data_AF-A0AAD8H8P9-F1
#
_entry.id   AF-A0AAD8H8P9-F1
#
_cell.length_a   1.000
_cell.length_b   1.000
_cell.length_c   1.000
_cell.angle_alpha   90.00
_cell.angle_beta   90.00
_cell.angle_gamma   90.00
#
_symmetry.space_group_name_H-M   'P 1'
#
loop_
_entity.id
_entity.type
_entity.pdbx_description
1 polymer ?
#
loop_
_entity_poly.entity_id
_entity_poly.type
_entity_poly.pdbx_seq_one_letter_code
_entity_poly.pdbx_strand_id
1 'polypeptide(L)'
;MAFNKYDTLSIIDTTTFKWNCRVRAQAIWKEISKETQQCFGINVIFLDDSNNRIHSFVNHKFVEKLEQDLVEGQIYDLSNFKVKKYLGDETYRAYNIKFTLFNEFGEAYESAVLLRKQEPVVIIISVTKITTYEGTVNLTNYSATRVYVNPQHYYVPYLKEK
;
A
#
# COMPACT_ATOMS: atom_id res chain seq x y z
N MET A 1 18.27 26.16 9.44
CA MET A 1 18.61 24.74 9.27
C MET A 1 17.39 24.05 8.70
N ALA A 2 17.37 23.70 7.41
CA ALA A 2 16.20 23.07 6.79
C ALA A 2 16.26 21.56 7.06
N PHE A 3 15.57 21.12 8.10
CA PHE A 3 15.44 19.71 8.47
C PHE A 3 14.34 19.06 7.61
N ASN A 4 14.75 18.64 6.40
CA ASN A 4 14.18 17.63 5.50
C ASN A 4 14.25 18.10 4.05
N LYS A 5 14.95 17.33 3.20
CA LYS A 5 15.09 17.58 1.76
C LYS A 5 13.81 17.25 0.98
N TYR A 6 12.93 16.46 1.58
CA TYR A 6 11.72 15.91 0.96
C TYR A 6 10.49 16.15 1.83
N ASP A 7 9.36 16.38 1.16
CA ASP A 7 8.02 16.52 1.73
C ASP A 7 7.44 15.16 2.09
N THR A 8 6.80 15.05 3.25
CA THR A 8 6.08 13.85 3.71
C THR A 8 4.72 13.73 3.03
N LEU A 9 4.22 12.52 2.76
CA LEU A 9 2.93 12.36 2.10
C LEU A 9 1.74 12.88 2.94
N SER A 10 1.90 12.98 4.26
CA SER A 10 0.87 13.52 5.17
C SER A 10 0.57 15.00 4.96
N ILE A 11 1.55 15.79 4.47
CA ILE A 11 1.40 17.25 4.32
C ILE A 11 0.95 17.66 2.91
N ILE A 12 0.93 16.71 2.00
CA ILE A 12 0.60 16.96 0.59
C ILE A 12 -0.88 17.33 0.48
N ASP A 13 -1.14 18.38 -0.27
CA ASP A 13 -2.48 18.85 -0.57
C ASP A 13 -2.68 19.18 -2.06
N THR A 14 -3.87 19.68 -2.38
CA THR A 14 -4.27 20.02 -3.75
C THR A 14 -3.92 21.45 -4.17
N THR A 15 -3.24 22.23 -3.32
CA THR A 15 -3.00 23.67 -3.54
C THR A 15 -1.83 23.93 -4.48
N THR A 16 -0.87 23.02 -4.53
CA THR A 16 0.34 23.15 -5.35
C THR A 16 0.70 21.85 -6.06
N PHE A 17 1.53 21.99 -7.08
CA PHE A 17 2.12 20.88 -7.85
C PHE A 17 3.61 20.69 -7.51
N LYS A 18 4.20 21.63 -6.78
CA LYS A 18 5.64 21.69 -6.47
C LYS A 18 5.98 20.91 -5.20
N TRP A 19 5.57 19.66 -5.16
CA TRP A 19 5.94 18.72 -4.11
C TRP A 19 7.22 17.98 -4.50
N ASN A 20 8.04 17.60 -3.51
CA ASN A 20 9.19 16.74 -3.71
C ASN A 20 9.22 15.64 -2.65
N CYS A 21 8.88 14.41 -3.02
CA CYS A 21 8.73 13.31 -2.08
C CYS A 21 9.66 12.18 -2.42
N ARG A 22 10.34 11.64 -1.40
CA ARG A 22 11.09 10.38 -1.52
C ARG A 22 10.17 9.24 -1.13
N VAL A 23 9.89 8.34 -2.07
CA VAL A 23 8.92 7.26 -1.86
C VAL A 23 9.39 5.94 -2.47
N ARG A 24 8.97 4.84 -1.86
CA ARG A 24 9.15 3.49 -2.40
C ARG A 24 7.92 3.07 -3.19
N ALA A 25 8.11 2.51 -4.38
CA ALA A 25 7.01 1.88 -5.13
C ALA A 25 6.67 0.54 -4.47
N GLN A 26 5.55 0.47 -3.74
CA GLN A 26 5.15 -0.75 -3.03
C GLN A 26 4.44 -1.75 -3.94
N ALA A 27 3.54 -1.27 -4.79
CA ALA A 27 2.76 -2.09 -5.70
C ALA A 27 2.52 -1.33 -7.01
N ILE A 28 2.70 -2.01 -8.14
CA ILE A 28 2.55 -1.47 -9.49
C ILE A 28 1.67 -2.42 -10.30
N TRP A 29 0.64 -1.90 -10.96
CA TRP A 29 -0.16 -2.69 -11.90
C TRP A 29 -0.68 -1.84 -13.06
N LYS A 30 -0.86 -2.49 -14.21
CA LYS A 30 -1.47 -1.85 -15.38
C LYS A 30 -2.99 -1.93 -15.30
N GLU A 31 -3.64 -0.84 -15.71
CA GLU A 31 -5.07 -0.83 -15.95
C GLU A 31 -5.33 -1.09 -17.42
N ILE A 32 -6.02 -2.18 -17.71
CA ILE A 32 -6.29 -2.66 -19.07
C ILE A 32 -7.80 -2.72 -19.27
N SER A 33 -8.28 -2.17 -20.39
CA SER A 33 -9.67 -2.32 -20.82
C SER A 33 -10.00 -3.77 -21.06
N LYS A 34 -11.08 -4.27 -20.44
CA LYS A 34 -11.57 -5.63 -20.73
C LYS A 34 -12.06 -5.78 -22.16
N GLU A 35 -12.61 -4.71 -22.74
CA GLU A 35 -13.23 -4.71 -24.06
C GLU A 35 -12.22 -4.49 -25.19
N THR A 36 -11.32 -3.51 -25.02
CA THR A 36 -10.40 -3.10 -26.10
C THR A 36 -8.97 -3.62 -25.92
N GLN A 37 -8.66 -4.28 -24.79
CA GLN A 37 -7.29 -4.69 -24.41
C GLN A 37 -6.27 -3.54 -24.41
N GLN A 38 -6.73 -2.28 -24.41
CA GLN A 38 -5.87 -1.11 -24.38
C GLN A 38 -5.50 -0.76 -22.94
N CYS A 39 -4.22 -0.41 -22.73
CA CYS A 39 -3.73 0.07 -21.45
C CYS A 39 -4.19 1.52 -21.25
N PHE A 40 -4.95 1.77 -20.18
CA PHE A 40 -5.37 3.12 -19.77
C PHE A 40 -4.27 3.85 -18.98
N GLY A 41 -3.43 3.09 -18.28
CA GLY A 41 -2.39 3.63 -17.44
C GLY A 41 -1.74 2.61 -16.51
N ILE A 42 -0.84 3.11 -15.68
CA ILE A 42 -0.23 2.37 -14.58
C ILE A 42 -0.73 2.97 -13.27
N ASN A 43 -1.15 2.10 -12.36
CA ASN A 43 -1.45 2.43 -10.99
C ASN A 43 -0.26 2.06 -10.10
N VAL A 44 0.10 2.96 -9.19
CA VAL A 44 1.22 2.75 -8.27
C VAL A 44 0.83 3.16 -6.86
N ILE A 45 1.10 2.29 -5.89
CA ILE A 45 1.03 2.63 -4.47
C ILE A 45 2.42 3.00 -4.01
N PHE A 46 2.60 4.26 -3.62
CA PHE A 46 3.84 4.78 -3.06
C PHE A 46 3.78 4.78 -1.54
N LEU A 47 4.91 4.48 -0.91
CA LEU A 47 5.12 4.47 0.53
C LEU A 47 6.23 5.45 0.89
N ASP A 48 6.01 6.35 1.85
CA ASP A 48 7.07 7.23 2.37
C ASP A 48 7.78 6.66 3.59
N ASP A 49 8.84 7.35 4.03
CA ASP A 49 9.62 7.00 5.22
C ASP A 49 8.80 7.11 6.53
N SER A 50 7.65 7.80 6.49
CA SER A 50 6.71 7.93 7.61
C SER A 50 5.58 6.89 7.57
N ASN A 51 5.70 5.87 6.71
CA ASN A 51 4.74 4.79 6.51
C ASN A 51 3.35 5.26 6.02
N ASN A 52 3.26 6.44 5.42
CA ASN A 52 2.07 6.88 4.71
C ASN A 52 2.07 6.30 3.31
N ARG A 53 0.88 5.98 2.81
CA ARG A 53 0.68 5.46 1.47
C ARG A 53 -0.17 6.40 0.64
N ILE A 54 0.21 6.57 -0.62
CA ILE A 54 -0.57 7.32 -1.60
C ILE A 54 -0.75 6.47 -2.86
N HIS A 55 -1.97 6.47 -3.39
CA HIS A 55 -2.22 5.91 -4.72
C HIS A 55 -1.94 6.98 -5.76
N SER A 56 -1.28 6.57 -6.84
CA SER A 56 -0.97 7.42 -7.97
C SER A 56 -1.37 6.71 -9.26
N PHE A 57 -1.70 7.52 -10.25
CA PHE A 57 -2.09 7.05 -11.56
C PHE A 57 -1.25 7.76 -12.63
N VAL A 58 -0.68 6.96 -13.52
CA VAL A 58 0.11 7.40 -14.67
C VAL A 58 -0.69 7.10 -15.93
N ASN A 59 -0.96 8.14 -16.72
CA ASN A 59 -1.70 8.00 -17.98
C ASN A 59 -0.92 7.18 -19.03
N HIS A 60 -1.65 6.45 -19.88
CA HIS A 60 -1.11 5.61 -20.96
C HIS A 60 0.00 6.27 -21.80
N LYS A 61 -0.07 7.59 -22.02
CA LYS A 61 0.94 8.34 -22.80
C LYS A 61 2.37 8.25 -22.25
N PHE A 62 2.51 8.02 -20.95
CA PHE A 62 3.81 7.96 -20.26
C PHE A 62 4.20 6.53 -19.87
N VAL A 63 3.34 5.56 -20.15
CA VAL A 63 3.54 4.16 -19.73
C VAL A 63 4.78 3.54 -20.36
N GLU A 64 5.01 3.74 -21.67
CA GLU A 64 6.16 3.14 -22.36
C GLU A 64 7.50 3.55 -21.75
N LYS A 65 7.62 4.81 -21.32
CA LYS A 65 8.84 5.33 -20.68
C LYS A 65 8.96 4.83 -19.24
N LEU A 66 7.87 4.92 -18.47
CA LEU A 66 7.91 4.60 -17.05
C LEU A 66 7.93 3.10 -16.77
N GLU A 67 7.44 2.26 -17.68
CA GLU A 67 7.46 0.80 -17.49
C GLU A 67 8.89 0.23 -17.41
N GLN A 68 9.85 0.86 -18.10
CA GLN A 68 11.25 0.44 -18.05
C GLN A 68 11.92 0.84 -16.73
N ASP A 69 11.55 2.00 -16.18
CA ASP A 69 12.19 2.60 -15.02
C ASP A 69 11.50 2.24 -13.70
N LEU A 70 10.20 1.92 -13.74
CA LEU A 70 9.37 1.74 -12.55
C LEU A 70 9.30 0.27 -12.13
N VAL A 71 10.20 -0.11 -11.24
CA VAL A 71 10.30 -1.42 -10.59
C VAL A 71 9.77 -1.36 -9.16
N GLU A 72 8.99 -2.39 -8.76
CA GLU A 72 8.50 -2.55 -7.39
C GLU A 72 9.66 -2.71 -6.39
N GLY A 73 9.51 -2.15 -5.19
CA GLY A 73 10.52 -2.17 -4.12
C GLY A 73 11.57 -1.06 -4.22
N GLN A 74 11.74 -0.42 -5.38
CA GLN A 74 12.70 0.67 -5.55
C GLN A 74 12.20 2.01 -5.01
N ILE A 75 13.15 2.90 -4.69
CA ILE A 75 12.91 4.23 -4.14
C ILE A 75 13.08 5.27 -5.25
N TYR A 76 12.12 6.19 -5.34
CA TYR A 76 12.05 7.25 -6.33
C TYR A 76 11.87 8.61 -5.67
N ASP A 77 12.39 9.65 -6.34
CA ASP A 77 12.11 11.04 -6.03
C ASP A 77 10.96 11.53 -6.93
N LEU A 78 9.77 11.68 -6.35
CA LEU A 78 8.59 12.20 -7.05
C LEU A 78 8.56 13.71 -6.96
N SER A 79 8.42 14.38 -8.11
CA SER A 79 8.23 15.81 -8.17
C SER A 79 7.27 16.23 -9.27
N ASN A 80 6.71 17.44 -9.16
CA ASN A 80 5.84 18.05 -10.18
C ASN A 80 4.59 17.23 -10.54
N PHE A 81 3.87 16.72 -9.53
CA PHE A 81 2.66 15.94 -9.72
C PHE A 81 1.40 16.65 -9.21
N LYS A 82 0.24 16.22 -9.70
CA LYS A 82 -1.07 16.73 -9.27
C LYS A 82 -1.70 15.80 -8.25
N VAL A 83 -2.16 16.38 -7.15
CA VAL A 83 -2.88 15.68 -6.10
C VAL A 83 -4.37 15.89 -6.30
N LYS A 84 -5.16 14.82 -6.15
CA LYS A 84 -6.62 14.84 -6.20
C LYS A 84 -7.16 14.19 -4.94
N LYS A 85 -8.18 14.78 -4.32
CA LYS A 85 -8.94 14.11 -3.26
C LYS A 85 -9.79 13.00 -3.88
N TYR A 86 -9.91 11.88 -3.18
CA TYR A 86 -10.87 10.84 -3.54
C TYR A 86 -12.29 11.42 -3.53
N LEU A 87 -13.03 11.20 -4.60
CA LEU A 87 -14.44 11.57 -4.74
C LEU A 87 -15.37 10.42 -4.29
N GLY A 88 -14.83 9.22 -4.07
CA GLY A 88 -15.53 8.07 -3.50
C GLY A 88 -16.03 7.06 -4.55
N ASP A 89 -15.90 7.38 -5.82
CA ASP A 89 -16.10 6.49 -6.97
C ASP A 89 -14.83 5.72 -7.34
N GLU A 90 -13.67 6.11 -6.81
CA GLU A 90 -12.41 5.45 -7.09
C GLU A 90 -12.32 4.07 -6.41
N THR A 91 -11.88 3.07 -7.17
CA THR A 91 -11.79 1.67 -6.74
C THR A 91 -10.46 1.32 -6.07
N TYR A 92 -9.43 2.16 -6.25
CA TYR A 92 -8.07 1.91 -5.80
C TYR A 92 -7.66 2.96 -4.78
N ARG A 93 -7.80 2.65 -3.49
CA ARG A 93 -7.41 3.54 -2.39
C ARG A 93 -6.36 2.90 -1.51
N ALA A 94 -5.22 3.58 -1.38
CA ALA A 94 -4.26 3.26 -0.34
C ALA A 94 -4.87 3.61 1.02
N TYR A 95 -5.00 2.62 1.91
CA TYR A 95 -5.51 2.86 3.26
C TYR A 95 -4.68 2.10 4.28
N ASN A 96 -4.18 2.81 5.29
CA ASN A 96 -3.56 2.22 6.46
C ASN A 96 -4.67 1.88 7.46
N ILE A 97 -5.19 0.65 7.38
CA ILE A 97 -6.23 0.19 8.31
C ILE A 97 -5.57 -0.46 9.51
N LYS A 98 -5.98 -0.05 10.72
CA LYS A 98 -5.59 -0.74 11.95
C LYS A 98 -6.29 -2.11 12.00
N PHE A 99 -5.60 -3.11 12.53
CA PHE A 99 -6.17 -4.43 12.74
C PHE A 99 -5.99 -4.85 14.20
N THR A 100 -7.11 -5.09 14.88
CA THR A 100 -7.12 -5.53 16.28
C THR A 100 -7.49 -7.00 16.37
N LEU A 101 -6.58 -7.79 16.94
CA LEU A 101 -6.80 -9.20 17.25
C LEU A 101 -7.19 -9.35 18.72
N PHE A 102 -8.27 -10.08 18.98
CA PHE A 102 -8.78 -10.41 20.30
C PHE A 102 -8.57 -11.89 20.64
N ASN A 103 -8.47 -12.17 21.94
CA ASN A 103 -8.39 -13.50 22.55
C ASN A 103 -7.17 -14.30 22.07
N GLU A 104 -7.29 -15.62 22.03
CA GLU A 104 -6.26 -16.58 21.61
C GLU A 104 -5.63 -16.25 20.24
N PHE A 105 -6.33 -15.53 19.35
CA PHE A 105 -5.76 -15.08 18.07
C PHE A 105 -4.65 -14.03 18.26
N GLY A 106 -4.82 -13.12 19.22
CA GLY A 106 -3.81 -12.11 19.54
C GLY A 106 -2.55 -12.76 20.13
N GLU A 107 -2.75 -13.70 21.06
CA GLU A 107 -1.66 -14.46 21.69
C GLU A 107 -0.91 -15.34 20.67
N ALA A 108 -1.65 -16.00 19.77
CA ALA A 108 -1.06 -16.80 18.69
C ALA A 108 -0.27 -15.94 17.69
N TYR A 109 -0.78 -14.76 17.34
CA TYR A 109 -0.07 -13.79 16.51
C TYR A 109 1.21 -13.31 17.20
N GLU A 110 1.12 -12.88 18.46
CA GLU A 110 2.26 -12.40 19.23
C GLU A 110 3.31 -13.49 19.35
N SER A 111 2.91 -14.71 19.70
CA SER A 111 3.79 -15.88 19.73
C SER A 111 4.47 -16.08 18.38
N ALA A 112 3.74 -16.02 17.27
CA ALA A 112 4.30 -16.23 15.94
C ALA A 112 5.28 -15.13 15.49
N VAL A 113 5.04 -13.88 15.89
CA VAL A 113 5.95 -12.75 15.65
C VAL A 113 7.19 -12.85 16.55
N LEU A 114 7.01 -13.15 17.84
CA LEU A 114 8.10 -13.29 18.82
C LEU A 114 9.01 -14.49 18.49
N LEU A 115 8.46 -15.59 17.98
CA LEU A 115 9.20 -16.79 17.59
C LEU A 115 10.03 -16.64 16.29
N ARG A 116 10.14 -15.42 15.72
CA ARG A 116 10.96 -15.02 14.55
C ARG A 116 11.73 -16.15 13.86
N LYS A 117 11.08 -16.91 12.97
CA LYS A 117 11.78 -17.92 12.15
C LYS A 117 12.25 -17.38 10.80
N GLN A 118 11.60 -16.36 10.24
CA GLN A 118 11.95 -15.74 8.95
C GLN A 118 11.45 -14.29 8.88
N GLU A 119 12.31 -13.34 8.55
CA GLU A 119 11.93 -11.96 8.19
C GLU A 119 11.89 -11.83 6.65
N PRO A 120 10.86 -11.19 6.06
CA PRO A 120 9.69 -10.60 6.71
C PRO A 120 8.62 -11.65 7.08
N VAL A 121 7.89 -11.40 8.19
CA VAL A 121 6.74 -12.21 8.61
C VAL A 121 5.53 -11.83 7.76
N VAL A 122 5.08 -12.74 6.89
CA VAL A 122 3.92 -12.54 6.03
C VAL A 122 2.70 -13.18 6.66
N ILE A 123 1.63 -12.41 6.83
CA ILE A 123 0.41 -12.87 7.49
C ILE A 123 -0.75 -12.69 6.52
N ILE A 124 -1.41 -13.81 6.20
CA ILE A 124 -2.65 -13.81 5.43
C ILE A 124 -3.80 -13.95 6.40
N ILE A 125 -4.78 -13.07 6.30
CA ILE A 125 -5.95 -13.06 7.15
C ILE A 125 -7.17 -13.22 6.26
N SER A 126 -7.93 -14.29 6.48
CA SER A 126 -9.19 -14.51 5.79
C SER A 126 -10.35 -14.21 6.71
N VAL A 127 -11.33 -13.46 6.20
CA VAL A 127 -12.57 -13.09 6.88
C VAL A 127 -12.29 -12.19 8.08
N THR A 128 -12.47 -10.89 7.91
CA THR A 128 -12.35 -9.90 8.99
C THR A 128 -13.64 -9.09 9.11
N LYS A 129 -13.97 -8.66 10.32
CA LYS A 129 -15.08 -7.74 10.53
C LYS A 129 -14.58 -6.30 10.39
N ILE A 130 -15.23 -5.53 9.54
CA ILE A 130 -14.99 -4.08 9.44
C ILE A 130 -15.82 -3.40 10.52
N THR A 131 -15.18 -2.60 11.36
CA THR A 131 -15.81 -1.83 12.44
C THR A 131 -15.29 -0.40 12.43
N THR A 132 -15.98 0.51 13.13
CA THR A 132 -15.51 1.87 13.35
C THR A 132 -15.22 2.03 14.83
N TYR A 133 -13.98 2.37 15.18
CA TYR A 133 -13.54 2.63 16.55
C TYR A 133 -13.03 4.07 16.64
N GLU A 134 -13.63 4.88 17.51
CA GLU A 134 -13.32 6.32 17.66
C GLU A 134 -13.33 7.10 16.33
N GLY A 135 -14.30 6.79 15.46
CA GLY A 135 -14.43 7.43 14.14
C GLY A 135 -13.42 6.95 13.08
N THR A 136 -12.52 6.03 13.42
CA THR A 136 -11.56 5.44 12.49
C THR A 136 -11.98 4.02 12.10
N VAL A 137 -11.88 3.69 10.81
CA VAL A 137 -12.13 2.32 10.33
C VAL A 137 -11.07 1.38 10.91
N ASN A 138 -11.53 0.27 11.48
CA ASN A 138 -10.70 -0.75 12.10
C ASN A 138 -11.16 -2.13 11.63
N LEU A 139 -10.21 -3.02 11.37
CA LEU A 139 -10.48 -4.43 11.12
C LEU A 139 -10.37 -5.19 12.45
N THR A 140 -11.28 -6.14 12.70
CA THR A 140 -11.23 -7.00 13.89
C THR A 140 -11.45 -8.47 13.51
N ASN A 141 -10.92 -9.39 14.30
CA ASN A 141 -11.27 -10.80 14.16
C ASN A 141 -12.70 -11.09 14.69
N TYR A 142 -13.38 -11.99 14.00
CA TYR A 142 -14.58 -12.71 14.41
C TYR A 142 -14.28 -14.22 14.53
N SER A 143 -15.17 -15.03 15.11
CA SER A 143 -14.93 -16.48 15.32
C SER A 143 -14.60 -17.25 14.04
N ALA A 144 -15.03 -16.77 12.88
CA ALA A 144 -14.73 -17.36 11.57
C ALA A 144 -13.40 -16.89 10.94
N THR A 145 -12.67 -15.97 11.59
CA THR A 145 -11.40 -15.43 11.09
C THR A 145 -10.35 -16.53 11.09
N ARG A 146 -9.56 -16.60 10.03
CA ARG A 146 -8.40 -17.49 9.97
C ARG A 146 -7.16 -16.66 9.70
N VAL A 147 -6.11 -16.92 10.45
CA VAL A 147 -4.81 -16.26 10.35
C VAL A 147 -3.79 -17.31 9.94
N TYR A 148 -3.07 -17.04 8.85
CA TYR A 148 -2.01 -17.90 8.35
C TYR A 148 -0.69 -17.15 8.44
N VAL A 149 0.25 -17.68 9.21
CA VAL A 149 1.59 -17.09 9.37
C VAL A 149 2.57 -17.80 8.46
N ASN A 150 3.25 -17.03 7.60
CA ASN A 150 4.18 -17.49 6.58
C ASN A 150 3.63 -18.68 5.75
N PRO A 151 2.38 -18.62 5.24
CA PRO A 151 1.83 -19.72 4.47
C PRO A 151 2.65 -19.96 3.20
N GLN A 152 2.71 -21.21 2.75
CA GLN A 152 3.20 -21.55 1.42
C GLN A 152 2.15 -21.16 0.38
N HIS A 153 2.15 -19.88 0.01
CA HIS A 153 1.27 -19.32 -1.00
C HIS A 153 2.12 -18.74 -2.13
N TYR A 154 1.71 -18.93 -3.39
CA TYR A 154 2.52 -18.55 -4.57
C TYR A 154 2.93 -17.07 -4.56
N TYR A 155 2.15 -16.21 -3.91
CA TYR A 155 2.41 -14.78 -3.78
C TYR A 155 3.35 -14.41 -2.62
N VAL A 156 3.52 -15.28 -1.62
CA VAL A 156 4.35 -14.99 -0.43
C VAL A 156 5.83 -14.78 -0.75
N PRO A 157 6.47 -15.54 -1.67
CA PRO A 157 7.84 -15.25 -2.11
C PRO A 157 8.02 -13.81 -2.63
N TYR A 158 7.09 -13.33 -3.45
CA TYR A 158 7.10 -11.95 -3.97
C TYR A 158 6.93 -10.88 -2.89
N LEU A 159 6.37 -11.22 -1.72
CA LEU A 159 6.30 -10.32 -0.57
C LEU A 159 7.57 -10.34 0.28
N LYS A 160 8.38 -11.41 0.19
CA LYS A 160 9.65 -11.56 0.93
C LYS A 160 10.84 -10.96 0.21
N GLU A 161 10.79 -10.91 -1.12
CA GLU A 161 11.84 -10.32 -1.97
C GLU A 161 11.78 -8.78 -2.06
N LYS A 162 10.81 -8.13 -1.38
CA LYS A 162 10.51 -6.69 -1.46
C LYS A 162 10.85 -5.90 -0.20
#